data_AF-A0A962DQ08-F1
#
_entry.id   AF-A0A962DQ08-F1
#
_cell.length_a   1.000
_cell.length_b   1.000
_cell.length_c   1.000
_cell.angle_alpha   90.00
_cell.angle_beta   90.00
_cell.angle_gamma   90.00
#
_symmetry.space_group_name_H-M   'P 1'
#
loop_
_entity.id
_entity.type
_entity.pdbx_description
1 polymer ?
#
loop_
_entity_poly.entity_id
_entity_poly.type
_entity_poly.pdbx_seq_one_letter_code
_entity_poly.pdbx_strand_id
1 'polypeptide(L)'
;MSQFHASAAQAYSACISSNVALGAAIDYLWAHRPLDEDIDIRVRPGTYFWPSHPNSATNAMLLVNFETRLPTNSASYHFRLSGGWNAGCTQQALPGGPASIIDGANSRSPLVIRLERPGPNFTENPTGTITIDNIHFYRYADSAVSIQWSEASTTIHHARFSYGAGAAIRNFPNGGLFLHNSLFEQNINDPGISLVDVSSEENVVVANNTFRGNTLQGFPPQPTLAVGLVKLGERAGAPGVPGFATFENNIMRDNVFCEPTCGEVVTDINARLQNNIFSSRVLGTPLLISDNYNIDPSFAFVIGVVLRPNSLARDLGNNSTMAGISRDYEGRTRLQNAVVDIGAYELSPQPADALFANGYE
;
A
#
# COMPACT_ATOMS: atom_id res chain seq x y z
N MET A 1 34.50 28.50 17.41
CA MET A 1 33.11 28.54 16.89
C MET A 1 33.18 28.42 15.38
N SER A 2 33.14 27.18 14.86
CA SER A 2 33.07 26.93 13.43
C SER A 2 31.61 27.03 13.00
N GLN A 3 31.29 28.03 12.16
CA GLN A 3 30.01 28.09 11.46
C GLN A 3 29.93 26.90 10.49
N PHE A 4 29.21 25.85 10.89
CA PHE A 4 28.70 24.86 9.94
C PHE A 4 27.61 25.57 9.12
N HIS A 5 27.97 25.97 7.90
CA HIS A 5 26.97 26.32 6.90
C HIS A 5 26.28 25.01 6.49
N ALA A 6 25.05 24.81 6.97
CA ALA A 6 24.15 23.82 6.41
C ALA A 6 23.84 24.28 4.97
N SER A 7 24.50 23.69 3.98
CA SER A 7 24.02 23.77 2.60
C SER A 7 22.65 23.11 2.58
N ALA A 8 21.61 23.82 2.12
CA ALA A 8 20.30 23.23 1.93
C ALA A 8 20.46 21.95 1.10
N ALA A 9 20.08 20.81 1.66
CA ALA A 9 20.11 19.54 0.97
C ALA A 9 19.32 19.66 -0.33
N GLN A 10 19.91 19.24 -1.44
CA GLN A 10 19.29 19.37 -2.74
C GLN A 10 18.31 18.20 -2.90
N ALA A 11 17.00 18.48 -2.89
CA ALA A 11 16.00 17.45 -3.11
C ALA A 11 16.21 16.77 -4.49
N TYR A 12 16.26 15.44 -4.51
CA TYR A 12 16.29 14.68 -5.74
C TYR A 12 14.87 14.52 -6.28
N SER A 13 14.57 15.19 -7.38
CA SER A 13 13.28 15.04 -8.07
C SER A 13 13.47 14.55 -9.49
N ALA A 14 12.77 13.47 -9.85
CA ALA A 14 12.86 12.87 -11.18
C ALA A 14 11.48 12.61 -11.77
N CYS A 15 11.36 12.84 -13.08
CA CYS A 15 10.14 12.62 -13.83
C CYS A 15 10.37 11.55 -14.89
N ILE A 16 9.93 10.35 -14.56
CA ILE A 16 10.24 9.12 -15.27
C ILE A 16 9.27 8.94 -16.43
N SER A 17 9.81 8.92 -17.64
CA SER A 17 9.03 8.73 -18.88
C SER A 17 9.47 7.53 -19.71
N SER A 18 10.47 6.77 -19.24
CA SER A 18 10.96 5.57 -19.91
C SER A 18 11.68 4.65 -18.92
N ASN A 19 11.92 3.40 -19.31
CA ASN A 19 12.75 2.45 -18.54
C ASN A 19 14.17 2.95 -18.31
N VAL A 20 14.74 3.67 -19.30
CA VAL A 20 16.10 4.25 -19.18
C VAL A 20 16.12 5.34 -18.11
N ALA A 21 15.10 6.21 -18.08
CA ALA A 21 15.00 7.24 -17.05
C ALA A 21 14.80 6.63 -15.66
N LEU A 22 14.02 5.54 -15.58
CA LEU A 22 13.83 4.81 -14.32
C LEU A 22 15.16 4.23 -13.84
N GLY A 23 15.88 3.50 -14.71
CA GLY A 23 17.20 2.94 -14.37
C GLY A 23 18.19 4.01 -13.89
N ALA A 24 18.29 5.13 -14.62
CA ALA A 24 19.16 6.24 -14.24
C ALA A 24 18.82 6.84 -12.87
N ALA A 25 17.52 6.97 -12.56
CA ALA A 25 17.10 7.49 -11.27
C ALA A 25 17.51 6.59 -10.10
N ILE A 26 17.58 5.29 -10.34
CA ILE A 26 17.89 4.32 -9.31
C ILE A 26 19.39 4.15 -9.17
N ASP A 27 20.12 4.15 -10.29
CA ASP A 27 21.58 4.24 -10.30
C ASP A 27 22.04 5.47 -9.49
N TYR A 28 21.34 6.61 -9.64
CA TYR A 28 21.59 7.79 -8.83
C TYR A 28 21.39 7.52 -7.33
N LEU A 29 20.23 6.99 -6.93
CA LEU A 29 19.92 6.70 -5.52
C LEU A 29 20.90 5.72 -4.90
N TRP A 30 21.31 4.70 -5.66
CA TRP A 30 22.32 3.73 -5.24
C TRP A 30 23.70 4.37 -5.05
N ALA A 31 24.12 5.22 -6.00
CA ALA A 31 25.44 5.83 -5.98
C ALA A 31 25.59 6.90 -4.89
N HIS A 32 24.53 7.66 -4.61
CA HIS A 32 24.61 8.83 -3.73
C HIS A 32 24.19 8.53 -2.28
N ARG A 33 23.36 7.49 -2.05
CA ARG A 33 22.82 7.12 -0.72
C ARG A 33 22.44 8.38 0.10
N PRO A 34 21.65 9.31 -0.45
CA PRO A 34 21.58 10.66 0.09
C PRO A 34 21.02 10.62 1.51
N LEU A 35 21.83 11.03 2.48
CA LEU A 35 21.52 10.85 3.91
C LEU A 35 20.54 11.91 4.45
N ASP A 36 20.22 12.94 3.66
CA ASP A 36 19.44 14.12 4.09
C ASP A 36 18.59 14.74 2.97
N GLU A 37 18.31 14.01 1.87
CA GLU A 37 17.57 14.58 0.73
C GLU A 37 16.14 14.06 0.65
N ASP A 38 15.21 14.97 0.37
CA ASP A 38 13.88 14.61 -0.07
C ASP A 38 13.98 13.96 -1.46
N ILE A 39 13.46 12.74 -1.58
CA ILE A 39 13.41 11.99 -2.83
C ILE A 39 11.97 12.01 -3.35
N ASP A 40 11.75 12.55 -4.55
CA ASP A 40 10.45 12.60 -5.22
C ASP A 40 10.54 12.04 -6.65
N ILE A 41 10.09 10.80 -6.82
CA ILE A 41 10.03 10.11 -8.10
C ILE A 41 8.60 10.17 -8.65
N ARG A 42 8.47 10.79 -9.82
CA ARG A 42 7.20 11.02 -10.52
C ARG A 42 7.17 10.18 -11.78
N VAL A 43 6.29 9.20 -11.85
CA VAL A 43 6.20 8.24 -12.94
C VAL A 43 5.06 8.65 -13.88
N ARG A 44 5.36 8.77 -15.17
CA ARG A 44 4.32 9.02 -16.18
C ARG A 44 3.49 7.77 -16.45
N PRO A 45 2.30 7.87 -17.03
CA PRO A 45 1.59 6.70 -17.53
C PRO A 45 2.46 5.84 -18.46
N GLY A 46 2.39 4.52 -18.29
CA GLY A 46 3.20 3.56 -19.03
C GLY A 46 3.57 2.35 -18.18
N THR A 47 4.15 1.34 -18.83
CA THR A 47 4.69 0.16 -18.15
C THR A 47 6.19 0.27 -18.05
N TYR A 48 6.69 0.18 -16.82
CA TYR A 48 8.10 0.32 -16.51
C TYR A 48 8.66 -0.96 -15.94
N PHE A 49 9.76 -1.42 -16.54
CA PHE A 49 10.51 -2.58 -16.07
C PHE A 49 12.00 -2.29 -16.18
N TRP A 50 12.80 -2.96 -15.36
CA TRP A 50 14.26 -2.89 -15.45
C TRP A 50 14.82 -4.15 -16.14
N PRO A 51 15.30 -4.06 -17.39
CA PRO A 51 15.70 -5.25 -18.16
C PRO A 51 17.03 -5.89 -17.75
N SER A 52 17.95 -5.15 -17.14
CA SER A 52 19.29 -5.66 -16.84
C SER A 52 19.94 -4.94 -15.65
N HIS A 53 19.85 -5.49 -14.45
CA HIS A 53 20.87 -5.21 -13.43
C HIS A 53 21.87 -6.38 -13.45
N PRO A 54 23.16 -6.12 -13.78
CA PRO A 54 24.15 -7.18 -14.04
C PRO A 54 24.54 -8.08 -12.84
N ASN A 55 23.93 -7.92 -11.66
CA ASN A 55 24.39 -8.58 -10.42
C ASN A 55 23.37 -9.47 -9.70
N SER A 56 22.16 -9.71 -10.21
CA SER A 56 21.13 -10.44 -9.44
C SER A 56 20.67 -11.75 -10.09
N ALA A 57 21.54 -12.76 -10.12
CA ALA A 57 21.11 -14.13 -10.43
C ALA A 57 20.25 -14.75 -9.31
N THR A 58 20.15 -14.13 -8.12
CA THR A 58 19.41 -14.73 -6.99
C THR A 58 18.67 -13.78 -6.04
N ASN A 59 18.96 -12.48 -5.97
CA ASN A 59 18.37 -11.63 -4.92
C ASN A 59 18.11 -10.19 -5.39
N ALA A 60 16.86 -9.75 -5.17
CA ALA A 60 16.36 -8.37 -5.21
C ALA A 60 16.67 -7.55 -6.49
N MET A 61 15.77 -7.63 -7.47
CA MET A 61 15.55 -6.49 -8.37
C MET A 61 14.88 -5.41 -7.55
N LEU A 62 15.67 -4.47 -7.08
CA LEU A 62 15.31 -3.55 -6.02
C LEU A 62 15.25 -2.16 -6.63
N LEU A 63 14.05 -1.63 -6.85
CA LEU A 63 13.88 -0.38 -7.58
C LEU A 63 14.39 0.83 -6.78
N VAL A 64 14.49 0.79 -5.44
CA VAL A 64 15.10 1.88 -4.65
C VAL A 64 15.83 1.32 -3.43
N ASN A 65 17.13 1.00 -3.51
CA ASN A 65 17.87 0.57 -2.30
C ASN A 65 18.31 1.78 -1.52
N PHE A 66 17.48 2.19 -0.57
CA PHE A 66 17.82 3.33 0.26
C PHE A 66 18.61 2.92 1.50
N GLU A 67 19.78 2.32 1.30
CA GLU A 67 20.69 1.98 2.41
C GLU A 67 21.37 3.24 2.96
N THR A 68 20.69 3.98 3.83
CA THR A 68 21.29 5.10 4.56
C THR A 68 22.12 4.60 5.72
N ARG A 69 23.43 4.86 5.68
CA ARG A 69 24.23 4.93 6.90
C ARG A 69 24.04 6.28 7.52
N LEU A 70 23.00 6.43 8.34
CA LEU A 70 22.72 7.71 8.97
C LEU A 70 23.90 8.14 9.84
N PRO A 71 24.29 9.43 9.79
CA PRO A 71 25.05 10.02 10.87
C PRO A 71 24.22 9.89 12.15
N THR A 72 24.91 9.82 13.29
CA THR A 72 24.41 9.53 14.65
C THR A 72 23.33 10.46 15.21
N ASN A 73 22.64 11.28 14.41
CA ASN A 73 21.80 12.34 14.92
C ASN A 73 20.75 12.84 13.90
N SER A 74 19.50 12.37 14.08
CA SER A 74 18.24 13.09 13.82
C SER A 74 17.92 13.59 12.40
N ALA A 75 18.41 12.95 11.34
CA ALA A 75 17.96 13.23 9.99
C ALA A 75 16.53 12.68 9.76
N SER A 76 15.59 13.54 9.34
CA SER A 76 14.28 13.14 8.83
C SER A 76 14.37 13.03 7.32
N TYR A 77 13.96 11.90 6.76
CA TYR A 77 13.94 11.71 5.30
C TYR A 77 12.51 11.66 4.76
N HIS A 78 12.32 12.15 3.53
CA HIS A 78 11.04 12.08 2.84
C HIS A 78 11.24 11.35 1.50
N PHE A 79 10.61 10.19 1.34
CA PHE A 79 10.57 9.46 0.07
C PHE A 79 9.16 9.48 -0.50
N ARG A 80 9.02 9.89 -1.76
CA ARG A 80 7.77 9.85 -2.51
C ARG A 80 7.97 9.15 -3.85
N LEU A 81 7.09 8.18 -4.13
CA LEU A 81 6.90 7.58 -5.45
C LEU A 81 5.45 7.81 -5.87
N SER A 82 5.23 8.48 -7.00
CA SER A 82 3.87 8.79 -7.45
C SER A 82 3.66 8.61 -8.95
N GLY A 83 2.50 8.12 -9.37
CA GLY A 83 2.14 7.90 -10.78
C GLY A 83 1.16 8.92 -11.35
N GLY A 84 0.90 8.83 -12.67
CA GLY A 84 -0.08 9.68 -13.36
C GLY A 84 0.43 11.08 -13.71
N TRP A 85 1.73 11.23 -13.96
CA TRP A 85 2.34 12.52 -14.31
C TRP A 85 2.36 12.78 -15.82
N ASN A 86 2.20 14.03 -16.26
CA ASN A 86 2.30 14.39 -17.68
C ASN A 86 3.74 14.68 -18.15
N ALA A 87 3.88 15.06 -19.42
CA ALA A 87 5.15 15.43 -20.03
C ALA A 87 5.86 16.64 -19.37
N GLY A 88 5.09 17.54 -18.73
CA GLY A 88 5.60 18.67 -17.97
C GLY A 88 5.87 18.35 -16.50
N CYS A 89 5.70 17.09 -16.08
CA CYS A 89 5.89 16.67 -14.68
C CYS A 89 5.00 17.43 -13.70
N THR A 90 3.82 17.81 -14.19
CA THR A 90 2.71 18.28 -13.39
C THR A 90 1.71 17.12 -13.23
N GLN A 91 1.17 16.96 -12.03
CA GLN A 91 0.28 15.87 -11.71
C GLN A 91 -0.95 15.98 -12.61
N GLN A 92 -1.29 14.94 -13.35
CA GLN A 92 -2.57 14.93 -14.04
C GLN A 92 -3.66 14.70 -13.01
N ALA A 93 -4.76 15.44 -13.15
CA ALA A 93 -5.93 15.16 -12.36
C ALA A 93 -6.42 13.75 -12.71
N LEU A 94 -6.52 12.92 -11.68
CA LEU A 94 -7.28 11.67 -11.56
C LEU A 94 -6.50 10.35 -11.76
N PRO A 95 -6.44 9.53 -10.70
CA PRO A 95 -6.50 8.08 -10.81
C PRO A 95 -7.63 7.62 -11.75
N GLY A 96 -7.43 6.58 -12.56
CA GLY A 96 -8.37 6.18 -13.65
C GLY A 96 -7.95 6.63 -15.05
N GLY A 97 -6.96 7.52 -15.15
CA GLY A 97 -6.15 7.68 -16.37
C GLY A 97 -5.27 6.45 -16.66
N PRO A 98 -4.52 6.44 -17.78
CA PRO A 98 -3.59 5.36 -18.06
C PRO A 98 -2.62 5.17 -16.88
N ALA A 99 -2.50 3.94 -16.40
CA ALA A 99 -1.78 3.63 -15.17
C ALA A 99 -0.26 3.81 -15.34
N SER A 100 0.40 4.25 -14.27
CA SER A 100 1.85 4.08 -14.11
C SER A 100 2.09 2.70 -13.50
N ILE A 101 2.51 1.76 -14.34
CA ILE A 101 2.68 0.36 -13.97
C ILE A 101 4.16 0.12 -13.70
N ILE A 102 4.50 -0.28 -12.48
CA ILE A 102 5.80 -0.86 -12.17
C ILE A 102 5.67 -2.38 -12.36
N ASP A 103 6.24 -2.86 -13.46
CA ASP A 103 6.18 -4.26 -13.88
C ASP A 103 7.38 -5.03 -13.35
N GLY A 104 7.10 -5.80 -12.31
CA GLY A 104 7.98 -6.74 -11.66
C GLY A 104 7.87 -8.17 -12.15
N ALA A 105 7.39 -8.44 -13.38
CA ALA A 105 7.26 -9.78 -13.96
C ALA A 105 8.56 -10.61 -13.90
N ASN A 106 9.72 -9.95 -13.92
CA ASN A 106 11.03 -10.59 -13.83
C ASN A 106 11.74 -10.30 -12.49
N SER A 107 11.03 -9.72 -11.52
CA SER A 107 11.56 -9.26 -10.25
C SER A 107 10.95 -10.02 -9.07
N ARG A 108 11.74 -10.22 -8.01
CA ARG A 108 11.20 -10.68 -6.73
C ARG A 108 10.45 -9.58 -5.98
N SER A 109 10.91 -8.33 -6.02
CA SER A 109 10.20 -7.28 -5.29
C SER A 109 10.31 -5.94 -6.00
N PRO A 110 9.30 -5.49 -6.78
CA PRO A 110 9.41 -4.29 -7.59
C PRO A 110 9.72 -3.01 -6.81
N LEU A 111 9.47 -2.94 -5.51
CA LEU A 111 9.99 -1.86 -4.65
C LEU A 111 10.40 -2.45 -3.30
N VAL A 112 11.65 -2.22 -2.89
CA VAL A 112 12.08 -2.46 -1.51
C VAL A 112 12.73 -1.20 -1.03
N ILE A 113 12.27 -0.64 0.08
CA ILE A 113 12.88 0.48 0.78
C ILE A 113 13.47 -0.10 2.07
N ARG A 114 14.79 -0.11 2.17
CA ARG A 114 15.49 -0.67 3.32
C ARG A 114 16.35 0.40 3.94
N LEU A 115 16.05 0.78 5.18
CA LEU A 115 16.96 1.63 5.93
C LEU A 115 17.92 0.72 6.67
N GLU A 116 19.22 0.78 6.38
CA GLU A 116 20.15 -0.07 7.11
C GLU A 116 20.11 0.26 8.59
N ARG A 117 19.82 -0.73 9.43
CA ARG A 117 20.04 -0.59 10.87
C ARG A 117 21.53 -0.34 11.04
N PRO A 118 21.94 0.85 11.50
CA PRO A 118 23.34 1.07 11.79
C PRO A 118 23.69 0.09 12.92
N GLY A 119 24.91 -0.48 12.92
CA GLY A 119 25.26 -1.74 13.62
C GLY A 119 24.85 -1.83 15.11
N PRO A 120 25.18 -2.91 15.84
CA PRO A 120 24.61 -3.24 17.17
C PRO A 120 24.69 -2.16 18.27
N ASN A 121 25.39 -1.04 18.03
CA ASN A 121 25.58 0.09 18.93
C ASN A 121 24.70 1.32 18.65
N PHE A 122 23.76 1.27 17.70
CA PHE A 122 22.87 2.41 17.43
C PHE A 122 21.53 2.25 18.14
N THR A 123 21.14 3.28 18.89
CA THR A 123 19.97 3.28 19.77
C THR A 123 18.74 3.94 19.16
N GLU A 124 18.87 4.64 18.05
CA GLU A 124 17.75 5.35 17.39
C GLU A 124 17.62 4.87 15.96
N ASN A 125 16.40 4.52 15.53
CA ASN A 125 16.13 4.22 14.13
C ASN A 125 15.79 5.53 13.38
N PRO A 126 16.04 5.59 12.07
CA PRO A 126 15.58 6.70 11.23
C PRO A 126 14.08 6.95 11.33
N THR A 127 13.72 8.20 11.60
CA THR A 127 12.37 8.72 11.39
C THR A 127 12.24 9.33 9.99
N GLY A 128 11.04 9.31 9.42
CA GLY A 128 10.78 9.92 8.13
C GLY A 128 9.37 9.63 7.63
N THR A 129 9.13 9.92 6.35
CA THR A 129 7.89 9.54 5.68
C THR A 129 8.16 8.86 4.35
N ILE A 130 7.43 7.78 4.10
CA ILE A 130 7.36 7.10 2.80
C ILE A 130 5.96 7.31 2.23
N THR A 131 5.85 7.83 1.01
CA THR A 131 4.56 7.99 0.32
C THR A 131 4.58 7.28 -1.02
N ILE A 132 3.60 6.40 -1.25
CA ILE A 132 3.37 5.74 -2.54
C ILE A 132 1.96 6.09 -2.99
N ASP A 133 1.84 6.73 -4.16
CA ASP A 133 0.55 7.25 -4.66
C ASP A 133 0.32 6.89 -6.14
N ASN A 134 -0.85 6.36 -6.47
CA ASN A 134 -1.29 6.18 -7.86
C ASN A 134 -0.34 5.31 -8.71
N ILE A 135 0.19 4.23 -8.12
CA ILE A 135 1.04 3.25 -8.79
C ILE A 135 0.32 1.91 -8.88
N HIS A 136 0.39 1.28 -10.05
CA HIS A 136 0.03 -0.12 -10.22
C HIS A 136 1.29 -0.99 -10.14
N PHE A 137 1.40 -1.80 -9.10
CA PHE A 137 2.42 -2.84 -9.00
C PHE A 137 1.91 -4.14 -9.60
N TYR A 138 2.59 -4.59 -10.64
CA TYR A 138 2.48 -5.94 -11.17
C TYR A 138 3.70 -6.73 -10.70
N ARG A 139 3.55 -7.90 -10.08
CA ARG A 139 4.71 -8.66 -9.55
C ARG A 139 4.70 -10.12 -9.96
N TYR A 140 5.85 -10.78 -9.79
CA TYR A 140 5.99 -12.21 -10.02
C TYR A 140 6.05 -13.03 -8.72
N ALA A 141 6.87 -12.62 -7.75
CA ALA A 141 7.08 -13.33 -6.48
C ALA A 141 7.28 -12.36 -5.30
N ASP A 142 7.56 -12.89 -4.09
CA ASP A 142 8.00 -12.21 -2.85
C ASP A 142 7.20 -10.96 -2.41
N SER A 143 7.56 -9.73 -2.78
CA SER A 143 6.77 -8.56 -2.34
C SER A 143 6.67 -7.40 -3.31
N ALA A 144 5.46 -6.88 -3.61
CA ALA A 144 5.35 -5.72 -4.49
C ALA A 144 6.02 -4.47 -3.89
N VAL A 145 5.73 -4.21 -2.61
CA VAL A 145 6.38 -3.18 -1.80
C VAL A 145 6.90 -3.82 -0.52
N SER A 146 8.20 -3.66 -0.25
CA SER A 146 8.86 -4.13 0.96
C SER A 146 9.51 -2.96 1.68
N ILE A 147 9.09 -2.66 2.89
CA ILE A 147 9.69 -1.63 3.74
C ILE A 147 10.35 -2.35 4.89
N GLN A 148 11.65 -2.13 5.05
CA GLN A 148 12.50 -2.89 5.97
C GLN A 148 13.29 -1.95 6.88
N TRP A 149 13.28 -2.26 8.18
CA TRP A 149 14.06 -1.63 9.25
C TRP A 149 13.85 -0.12 9.36
N SER A 150 12.59 0.31 9.33
CA SER A 150 12.20 1.72 9.23
C SER A 150 11.18 2.11 10.28
N GLU A 151 11.47 3.16 11.06
CA GLU A 151 10.50 3.88 11.90
C GLU A 151 9.72 4.95 11.10
N ALA A 152 9.94 5.06 9.80
CA ALA A 152 9.19 6.01 9.00
C ALA A 152 7.71 5.63 8.86
N SER A 153 6.86 6.63 9.05
CA SER A 153 5.45 6.52 8.72
C SER A 153 5.28 6.31 7.22
N THR A 154 4.61 5.23 6.85
CA THR A 154 4.36 4.86 5.46
C THR A 154 2.92 5.14 5.09
N THR A 155 2.70 5.88 4.01
CA THR A 155 1.38 6.08 3.41
C THR A 155 1.36 5.47 2.02
N ILE A 156 0.43 4.55 1.77
CA ILE A 156 0.20 3.93 0.46
C ILE A 156 -1.24 4.19 0.07
N HIS A 157 -1.45 4.89 -1.04
CA HIS A 157 -2.80 5.20 -1.48
C HIS A 157 -3.00 5.27 -3.00
N HIS A 158 -4.23 5.06 -3.44
CA HIS A 158 -4.58 4.92 -4.86
C HIS A 158 -3.71 3.87 -5.58
N ALA A 159 -3.21 2.87 -4.85
CA ALA A 159 -2.31 1.89 -5.39
C ALA A 159 -3.09 0.65 -5.82
N ARG A 160 -2.57 -0.03 -6.85
CA ARG A 160 -3.11 -1.31 -7.31
C ARG A 160 -2.03 -2.37 -7.19
N PHE A 161 -2.39 -3.50 -6.62
CA PHE A 161 -1.53 -4.66 -6.48
C PHE A 161 -2.22 -5.83 -7.15
N SER A 162 -1.66 -6.27 -8.27
CA SER A 162 -2.24 -7.40 -8.98
C SER A 162 -1.22 -8.33 -9.57
N TYR A 163 -1.61 -9.61 -9.63
CA TYR A 163 -0.83 -10.72 -10.16
C TYR A 163 0.49 -10.95 -9.41
N GLY A 164 0.81 -12.22 -9.19
CA GLY A 164 2.08 -12.66 -8.60
C GLY A 164 1.93 -13.41 -7.28
N ALA A 165 2.99 -14.13 -6.95
CA ALA A 165 3.18 -14.83 -5.68
C ALA A 165 3.75 -13.87 -4.60
N GLY A 166 3.66 -14.24 -3.32
CA GLY A 166 4.16 -13.42 -2.21
C GLY A 166 3.23 -12.31 -1.72
N ALA A 167 3.71 -11.53 -0.76
CA ALA A 167 3.00 -10.37 -0.21
C ALA A 167 2.80 -9.26 -1.25
N ALA A 168 1.71 -8.52 -1.19
CA ALA A 168 1.59 -7.24 -1.88
C ALA A 168 2.42 -6.17 -1.15
N ILE A 169 2.31 -6.14 0.17
CA ILE A 169 3.01 -5.18 1.02
C ILE A 169 3.64 -5.94 2.17
N ARG A 170 4.91 -5.65 2.43
CA ARG A 170 5.66 -6.05 3.62
C ARG A 170 6.13 -4.79 4.31
N ASN A 171 5.75 -4.56 5.56
CA ASN A 171 6.23 -3.43 6.34
C ASN A 171 6.81 -3.94 7.68
N PHE A 172 8.14 -3.95 7.76
CA PHE A 172 8.93 -4.51 8.84
C PHE A 172 10.00 -3.53 9.31
N PRO A 173 10.35 -3.55 10.59
CA PRO A 173 9.52 -3.17 11.70
C PRO A 173 9.61 -1.66 12.01
N ASN A 174 8.61 -1.20 12.77
CA ASN A 174 8.56 0.02 13.61
C ASN A 174 7.87 1.28 13.08
N GLY A 175 7.65 1.46 11.78
CA GLY A 175 6.91 2.63 11.28
C GLY A 175 5.40 2.38 11.16
N GLY A 176 4.58 3.39 11.43
CA GLY A 176 3.15 3.35 11.15
C GLY A 176 2.84 3.08 9.67
N LEU A 177 1.66 2.49 9.39
CA LEU A 177 1.18 2.26 8.03
C LEU A 177 -0.20 2.89 7.84
N PHE A 178 -0.35 3.74 6.83
CA PHE A 178 -1.61 4.32 6.37
C PHE A 178 -1.89 3.80 4.94
N LEU A 179 -2.64 2.71 4.84
CA LEU A 179 -3.02 2.08 3.58
C LEU A 179 -4.47 2.42 3.25
N HIS A 180 -4.71 3.16 2.18
CA HIS A 180 -6.09 3.50 1.80
C HIS A 180 -6.36 3.65 0.32
N ASN A 181 -7.64 3.58 -0.06
CA ASN A 181 -8.11 3.71 -1.45
C ASN A 181 -7.34 2.83 -2.43
N SER A 182 -6.98 1.61 -2.02
CA SER A 182 -6.12 0.73 -2.81
C SER A 182 -6.83 -0.57 -3.18
N LEU A 183 -6.42 -1.14 -4.31
CA LEU A 183 -7.01 -2.34 -4.89
C LEU A 183 -6.00 -3.49 -4.85
N PHE A 184 -6.42 -4.62 -4.30
CA PHE A 184 -5.67 -5.86 -4.25
C PHE A 184 -6.45 -6.95 -4.97
N GLU A 185 -5.97 -7.39 -6.12
CA GLU A 185 -6.69 -8.39 -6.88
C GLU A 185 -5.83 -9.46 -7.53
N GLN A 186 -6.36 -10.68 -7.58
CA GLN A 186 -5.72 -11.80 -8.28
C GLN A 186 -4.27 -12.05 -7.80
N ASN A 187 -3.99 -11.71 -6.54
CA ASN A 187 -2.72 -12.01 -5.91
C ASN A 187 -2.74 -13.44 -5.36
N ILE A 188 -1.59 -14.07 -5.32
CA ILE A 188 -1.35 -15.31 -4.59
C ILE A 188 -0.29 -14.95 -3.55
N ASN A 189 -0.52 -15.21 -2.27
CA ASN A 189 0.56 -15.05 -1.29
C ASN A 189 1.55 -16.23 -1.37
N ASP A 190 2.75 -16.02 -0.85
CA ASP A 190 3.64 -17.14 -0.55
C ASP A 190 3.12 -17.87 0.70
N PRO A 191 3.28 -19.20 0.78
CA PRO A 191 2.92 -19.97 1.97
C PRO A 191 3.44 -19.32 3.25
N GLY A 192 2.56 -19.12 4.23
CA GLY A 192 2.93 -18.60 5.55
C GLY A 192 3.11 -17.08 5.63
N ILE A 193 2.90 -16.33 4.54
CA ILE A 193 3.07 -14.88 4.47
C ILE A 193 1.72 -14.22 4.18
N SER A 194 1.36 -13.17 4.92
CA SER A 194 0.10 -12.45 4.66
C SER A 194 0.20 -11.59 3.39
N LEU A 195 -0.92 -11.31 2.72
CA LEU A 195 -0.89 -10.48 1.50
C LEU A 195 -0.47 -9.04 1.84
N VAL A 196 -1.03 -8.45 2.89
CA VAL A 196 -0.52 -7.23 3.52
C VAL A 196 0.04 -7.64 4.87
N ASP A 197 1.36 -7.69 4.96
CA ASP A 197 2.11 -8.19 6.11
C ASP A 197 2.73 -7.00 6.86
N VAL A 198 2.08 -6.60 7.95
CA VAL A 198 2.49 -5.46 8.77
C VAL A 198 2.99 -5.97 10.11
N SER A 199 4.28 -5.81 10.36
CA SER A 199 4.90 -6.05 11.67
C SER A 199 5.32 -4.71 12.28
N SER A 200 4.35 -3.81 12.41
CA SER A 200 4.53 -2.51 13.06
C SER A 200 4.05 -2.55 14.50
N GLU A 201 4.77 -1.86 15.39
CA GLU A 201 4.36 -1.58 16.77
C GLU A 201 3.62 -0.23 16.90
N GLU A 202 3.55 0.55 15.82
CA GLU A 202 2.91 1.85 15.76
C GLU A 202 1.45 1.77 15.26
N ASN A 203 0.85 2.93 14.99
CA ASN A 203 -0.49 3.04 14.45
C ASN A 203 -0.55 2.46 13.03
N VAL A 204 -1.50 1.54 12.82
CA VAL A 204 -1.80 0.97 11.51
C VAL A 204 -3.22 1.37 11.14
N VAL A 205 -3.41 2.00 9.99
CA VAL A 205 -4.70 2.35 9.42
C VAL A 205 -4.81 1.68 8.05
N VAL A 206 -5.75 0.76 7.92
CA VAL A 206 -6.11 0.12 6.65
C VAL A 206 -7.56 0.46 6.37
N ALA A 207 -7.80 1.44 5.51
CA ALA A 207 -9.12 1.99 5.28
C ALA A 207 -9.49 2.10 3.80
N ASN A 208 -10.75 1.88 3.42
CA ASN A 208 -11.21 2.13 2.05
C ASN A 208 -10.46 1.29 1.00
N ASN A 209 -10.18 0.01 1.26
CA ASN A 209 -9.51 -0.86 0.29
C ASN A 209 -10.45 -1.94 -0.24
N THR A 210 -10.15 -2.46 -1.43
CA THR A 210 -10.87 -3.61 -1.98
C THR A 210 -9.89 -4.77 -2.21
N PHE A 211 -10.14 -5.91 -1.57
CA PHE A 211 -9.42 -7.17 -1.73
C PHE A 211 -10.33 -8.16 -2.46
N ARG A 212 -10.00 -8.50 -3.70
CA ARG A 212 -10.85 -9.36 -4.53
C ARG A 212 -10.10 -10.42 -5.33
N GLY A 213 -10.60 -11.65 -5.31
CA GLY A 213 -10.01 -12.71 -6.15
C GLY A 213 -8.60 -13.10 -5.75
N ASN A 214 -8.16 -12.79 -4.53
CA ASN A 214 -6.85 -13.19 -4.03
C ASN A 214 -6.91 -14.62 -3.49
N THR A 215 -5.79 -15.33 -3.55
CA THR A 215 -5.64 -16.68 -3.02
C THR A 215 -4.61 -16.70 -1.90
N LEU A 216 -5.03 -17.14 -0.71
CA LEU A 216 -4.14 -17.41 0.40
C LEU A 216 -3.74 -18.89 0.45
N GLN A 217 -2.44 -19.14 0.42
CA GLN A 217 -1.77 -20.40 0.57
C GLN A 217 -1.30 -20.55 2.02
N GLY A 218 -1.67 -21.68 2.62
CA GLY A 218 -1.20 -22.06 3.95
C GLY A 218 0.23 -22.60 3.88
N PHE A 219 0.89 -22.69 5.03
CA PHE A 219 2.20 -23.32 5.15
C PHE A 219 2.05 -24.78 5.62
N PRO A 220 2.00 -25.78 4.72
CA PRO A 220 2.11 -27.16 5.15
C PRO A 220 3.55 -27.44 5.63
N PRO A 221 3.79 -28.07 6.79
CA PRO A 221 2.85 -28.56 7.81
C PRO A 221 2.91 -27.74 9.12
N GLN A 222 3.08 -26.42 9.09
CA GLN A 222 3.19 -25.62 10.31
C GLN A 222 1.84 -24.95 10.67
N PRO A 223 1.03 -25.57 11.55
CA PRO A 223 -0.31 -25.06 11.90
C PRO A 223 -0.30 -23.79 12.76
N THR A 224 0.87 -23.28 13.15
CA THR A 224 0.99 -22.22 14.16
C THR A 224 1.05 -20.80 13.59
N LEU A 225 1.32 -20.64 12.30
CA LEU A 225 1.40 -19.31 11.69
C LEU A 225 0.05 -18.96 11.05
N ALA A 226 -0.69 -18.05 11.70
CA ALA A 226 -1.89 -17.46 11.13
C ALA A 226 -1.52 -16.57 9.94
N VAL A 227 -2.23 -16.74 8.82
CA VAL A 227 -1.98 -15.98 7.58
C VAL A 227 -3.23 -15.21 7.20
N GLY A 228 -3.10 -13.92 6.89
CA GLY A 228 -4.22 -13.03 6.57
C GLY A 228 -4.17 -12.49 5.14
N LEU A 229 -5.30 -11.98 4.65
CA LEU A 229 -5.23 -10.97 3.58
C LEU A 229 -4.55 -9.72 4.13
N VAL A 230 -4.87 -9.38 5.38
CA VAL A 230 -4.22 -8.30 6.12
C VAL A 230 -3.82 -8.81 7.51
N LYS A 231 -2.53 -8.75 7.82
CA LYS A 231 -2.00 -8.91 9.18
C LYS A 231 -1.75 -7.53 9.77
N LEU A 232 -2.43 -7.24 10.87
CA LEU A 232 -2.38 -5.98 11.61
C LEU A 232 -1.45 -6.12 12.81
N GLY A 233 -0.19 -5.79 12.60
CA GLY A 233 0.85 -5.84 13.62
C GLY A 233 1.36 -7.26 13.90
N GLU A 234 2.46 -7.32 14.63
CA GLU A 234 2.97 -8.54 15.20
C GLU A 234 3.33 -8.25 16.65
N ARG A 235 2.81 -9.05 17.59
CA ARG A 235 3.24 -8.98 18.98
C ARG A 235 4.58 -9.70 19.10
N ALA A 236 5.64 -9.07 18.64
CA ALA A 236 6.98 -9.62 18.63
C ALA A 236 7.57 -9.68 20.05
N GLY A 237 6.98 -10.47 20.95
CA GLY A 237 7.57 -10.85 22.26
C GLY A 237 7.97 -9.73 23.22
N ALA A 238 7.82 -8.45 22.85
CA ALA A 238 8.23 -7.29 23.61
C ALA A 238 7.02 -6.75 24.38
N PRO A 239 6.96 -6.94 25.71
CA PRO A 239 5.95 -6.29 26.53
C PRO A 239 6.25 -4.79 26.59
N GLY A 240 5.43 -3.93 25.96
CA GLY A 240 5.52 -2.50 26.28
C GLY A 240 4.86 -1.47 25.37
N VAL A 241 4.71 -1.71 24.07
CA VAL A 241 4.18 -0.67 23.16
C VAL A 241 2.77 -1.05 22.68
N PRO A 242 1.71 -0.32 23.10
CA PRO A 242 0.36 -0.58 22.63
C PRO A 242 0.14 0.07 21.25
N GLY A 243 0.62 -0.59 20.20
CA GLY A 243 0.16 -0.26 18.84
C GLY A 243 -1.35 -0.46 18.73
N PHE A 244 -2.01 0.45 18.00
CA PHE A 244 -3.44 0.37 17.70
C PHE A 244 -3.67 0.27 16.19
N ALA A 245 -4.42 -0.74 15.76
CA ALA A 245 -4.82 -0.89 14.38
C ALA A 245 -6.28 -0.45 14.16
N THR A 246 -6.49 0.29 13.08
CA THR A 246 -7.81 0.64 12.54
C THR A 246 -7.99 -0.07 11.20
N PHE A 247 -9.03 -0.88 11.08
CA PHE A 247 -9.39 -1.60 9.87
C PHE A 247 -10.83 -1.29 9.50
N GLU A 248 -11.04 -0.37 8.55
CA GLU A 248 -12.37 0.18 8.27
C GLU A 248 -12.73 0.39 6.81
N ASN A 249 -14.02 0.33 6.47
CA ASN A 249 -14.51 0.61 5.12
C ASN A 249 -13.86 -0.27 4.04
N ASN A 250 -13.40 -1.48 4.36
CA ASN A 250 -12.77 -2.38 3.40
C ASN A 250 -13.76 -3.39 2.84
N ILE A 251 -13.57 -3.78 1.58
CA ILE A 251 -14.27 -4.92 0.97
C ILE A 251 -13.30 -6.08 0.84
N MET A 252 -13.66 -7.25 1.36
CA MET A 252 -12.99 -8.52 1.12
C MET A 252 -13.97 -9.50 0.50
N ARG A 253 -13.85 -9.75 -0.81
CA ARG A 253 -14.82 -10.58 -1.54
C ARG A 253 -14.16 -11.49 -2.55
N ASP A 254 -14.76 -12.65 -2.81
CA ASP A 254 -14.27 -13.62 -3.80
C ASP A 254 -12.82 -14.06 -3.58
N ASN A 255 -12.31 -14.02 -2.34
CA ASN A 255 -10.97 -14.50 -2.01
C ASN A 255 -11.01 -15.99 -1.64
N VAL A 256 -9.95 -16.72 -1.98
CA VAL A 256 -9.77 -18.13 -1.66
C VAL A 256 -8.81 -18.23 -0.47
N PHE A 257 -9.17 -19.01 0.54
CA PHE A 257 -8.39 -19.15 1.77
C PHE A 257 -7.92 -20.58 1.96
N CYS A 258 -6.71 -20.74 2.49
CA CYS A 258 -6.29 -22.01 3.05
C CYS A 258 -7.06 -22.30 4.35
N GLU A 259 -7.36 -23.56 4.63
CA GLU A 259 -8.00 -23.96 5.89
C GLU A 259 -7.02 -24.83 6.70
N PRO A 260 -6.99 -24.72 8.05
CA PRO A 260 -7.78 -23.82 8.91
C PRO A 260 -7.04 -22.52 9.31
N THR A 261 -5.84 -22.28 8.79
CA THR A 261 -4.93 -21.24 9.32
C THR A 261 -4.98 -19.90 8.58
N CYS A 262 -5.77 -19.77 7.50
CA CYS A 262 -5.93 -18.50 6.81
C CYS A 262 -7.19 -17.75 7.25
N GLY A 263 -7.04 -16.44 7.46
CA GLY A 263 -8.11 -15.50 7.76
C GLY A 263 -8.16 -14.34 6.76
N GLU A 264 -9.23 -13.57 6.84
CA GLU A 264 -9.37 -12.28 6.20
C GLU A 264 -8.47 -11.26 6.89
N VAL A 265 -8.61 -11.15 8.20
CA VAL A 265 -7.80 -10.28 9.05
C VAL A 265 -7.12 -11.13 10.11
N VAL A 266 -5.82 -10.96 10.26
CA VAL A 266 -5.03 -11.47 11.39
C VAL A 266 -4.61 -10.29 12.24
N THR A 267 -4.74 -10.38 13.55
CA THR A 267 -4.24 -9.32 14.44
C THR A 267 -3.69 -9.87 15.73
N ASP A 268 -2.50 -9.37 16.09
CA ASP A 268 -1.83 -9.68 17.35
C ASP A 268 -1.76 -8.46 18.29
N ILE A 269 -2.32 -7.32 17.87
CA ILE A 269 -2.36 -6.06 18.62
C ILE A 269 -3.82 -5.62 18.87
N ASN A 270 -4.00 -4.51 19.59
CA ASN A 270 -5.33 -3.93 19.78
C ASN A 270 -5.84 -3.39 18.43
N ALA A 271 -6.84 -4.04 17.86
CA ALA A 271 -7.44 -3.63 16.59
C ALA A 271 -8.92 -3.27 16.74
N ARG A 272 -9.35 -2.23 16.00
CA ARG A 272 -10.76 -1.90 15.74
C ARG A 272 -11.10 -2.27 14.30
N LEU A 273 -12.09 -3.14 14.13
CA LEU A 273 -12.58 -3.61 12.85
C LEU A 273 -14.03 -3.14 12.70
N GLN A 274 -14.27 -2.16 11.82
CA GLN A 274 -15.59 -1.51 11.71
C GLN A 274 -15.97 -1.17 10.26
N ASN A 275 -17.26 -1.26 9.90
CA ASN A 275 -17.76 -0.90 8.57
C ASN A 275 -17.07 -1.65 7.40
N ASN A 276 -16.68 -2.92 7.59
CA ASN A 276 -16.10 -3.74 6.53
C ASN A 276 -17.13 -4.69 5.91
N ILE A 277 -16.95 -5.07 4.65
CA ILE A 277 -17.67 -6.17 4.01
C ILE A 277 -16.74 -7.38 3.93
N PHE A 278 -17.00 -8.42 4.73
CA PHE A 278 -16.18 -9.64 4.77
C PHE A 278 -16.95 -10.85 5.34
N SER A 279 -16.40 -12.05 5.24
CA SER A 279 -17.04 -13.30 5.70
C SER A 279 -16.86 -13.59 7.20
N SER A 280 -16.30 -12.64 7.95
CA SER A 280 -16.04 -12.71 9.40
C SER A 280 -14.91 -13.67 9.81
N ARG A 281 -13.95 -13.93 8.91
CA ARG A 281 -12.80 -14.80 9.19
C ARG A 281 -11.67 -14.02 9.85
N VAL A 282 -11.87 -13.60 11.10
CA VAL A 282 -10.87 -12.87 11.89
C VAL A 282 -10.09 -13.84 12.76
N LEU A 283 -8.77 -13.84 12.65
CA LEU A 283 -7.85 -14.57 13.52
C LEU A 283 -7.21 -13.60 14.52
N GLY A 284 -7.21 -13.96 15.79
CA GLY A 284 -6.80 -13.08 16.90
C GLY A 284 -7.99 -12.56 17.71
N THR A 285 -7.72 -11.62 18.61
CA THR A 285 -8.74 -11.04 19.52
C THR A 285 -8.72 -9.51 19.40
N PRO A 286 -9.33 -8.94 18.34
CA PRO A 286 -9.44 -7.49 18.20
C PRO A 286 -10.18 -6.88 19.40
N LEU A 287 -9.87 -5.62 19.70
CA LEU A 287 -10.49 -4.88 20.79
C LEU A 287 -11.96 -4.57 20.51
N LEU A 288 -12.30 -4.26 19.26
CA LEU A 288 -13.65 -3.93 18.83
C LEU A 288 -13.94 -4.51 17.44
N ILE A 289 -15.09 -5.17 17.32
CA ILE A 289 -15.70 -5.57 16.05
C ILE A 289 -17.13 -5.02 16.04
N SER A 290 -17.44 -4.10 15.15
CA SER A 290 -18.80 -3.54 15.02
C SER A 290 -19.14 -3.22 13.57
N ASP A 291 -20.43 -3.18 13.23
CA ASP A 291 -20.91 -2.70 11.92
C ASP A 291 -20.22 -3.36 10.71
N ASN A 292 -19.81 -4.62 10.82
CA ASN A 292 -19.27 -5.37 9.69
C ASN A 292 -20.39 -6.17 9.03
N TYR A 293 -20.32 -6.28 7.71
CA TYR A 293 -21.40 -6.79 6.88
C TYR A 293 -20.94 -8.04 6.12
N ASN A 294 -21.84 -9.02 6.01
CA ASN A 294 -21.69 -10.14 5.08
C ASN A 294 -22.72 -9.99 3.97
N ILE A 295 -22.54 -8.96 3.15
CA ILE A 295 -23.40 -8.62 2.00
C ILE A 295 -22.61 -8.77 0.70
N ASP A 296 -23.31 -8.97 -0.41
CA ASP A 296 -22.70 -8.85 -1.73
C ASP A 296 -22.49 -7.36 -2.06
N PRO A 297 -21.25 -6.91 -2.31
CA PRO A 297 -20.98 -5.54 -2.74
C PRO A 297 -21.66 -5.17 -4.07
N SER A 298 -22.11 -6.12 -4.87
CA SER A 298 -22.79 -5.88 -6.15
C SER A 298 -21.98 -4.97 -7.09
N PHE A 299 -20.82 -5.47 -7.52
CA PHE A 299 -19.96 -4.75 -8.47
C PHE A 299 -20.63 -4.57 -9.85
N ALA A 300 -20.38 -3.43 -10.48
CA ALA A 300 -20.93 -3.08 -11.79
C ALA A 300 -20.43 -4.01 -12.91
N PHE A 301 -19.20 -4.50 -12.78
CA PHE A 301 -18.54 -5.32 -13.80
C PHE A 301 -17.93 -6.57 -13.18
N VAL A 302 -17.81 -7.64 -13.97
CA VAL A 302 -17.14 -8.87 -13.53
C VAL A 302 -15.67 -8.61 -13.21
N ILE A 303 -15.00 -7.76 -13.99
CA ILE A 303 -13.57 -7.44 -13.84
C ILE A 303 -13.35 -6.14 -13.06
N GLY A 304 -14.37 -5.28 -12.97
CA GLY A 304 -14.30 -4.02 -12.23
C GLY A 304 -14.77 -4.17 -10.78
N VAL A 305 -14.34 -3.23 -9.93
CA VAL A 305 -14.68 -3.17 -8.50
C VAL A 305 -15.46 -1.92 -8.13
N VAL A 306 -15.96 -1.18 -9.13
CA VAL A 306 -16.91 -0.09 -8.96
C VAL A 306 -18.27 -0.66 -8.55
N LEU A 307 -18.91 -0.07 -7.55
CA LEU A 307 -20.23 -0.50 -7.06
C LEU A 307 -21.34 -0.18 -8.08
N ARG A 308 -22.39 -1.00 -8.14
CA ARG A 308 -23.63 -0.66 -8.88
C ARG A 308 -24.41 0.45 -8.17
N PRO A 309 -25.22 1.24 -8.89
CA PRO A 309 -26.09 2.25 -8.27
C PRO A 309 -27.00 1.71 -7.16
N ASN A 310 -27.43 0.46 -7.24
CA ASN A 310 -28.29 -0.18 -6.23
C ASN A 310 -27.52 -1.07 -5.25
N SER A 311 -26.19 -0.97 -5.19
CA SER A 311 -25.38 -1.71 -4.23
C SER A 311 -25.71 -1.29 -2.80
N LEU A 312 -25.84 -2.27 -1.91
CA LEU A 312 -26.00 -2.04 -0.47
C LEU A 312 -24.70 -1.57 0.20
N ALA A 313 -23.54 -1.68 -0.47
CA ALA A 313 -22.26 -1.21 0.05
C ALA A 313 -22.09 0.32 -0.07
N ARG A 314 -23.03 0.98 -0.77
CA ARG A 314 -23.04 2.43 -0.94
C ARG A 314 -23.50 3.13 0.33
N ASP A 315 -22.90 4.29 0.61
CA ASP A 315 -23.23 5.16 1.73
C ASP A 315 -23.27 4.41 3.09
N LEU A 316 -22.45 3.37 3.24
CA LEU A 316 -22.46 2.44 4.37
C LEU A 316 -21.17 2.49 5.20
N GLY A 317 -20.21 3.31 4.81
CA GLY A 317 -18.93 3.45 5.49
C GLY A 317 -18.97 4.36 6.73
N ASN A 318 -17.80 4.54 7.32
CA ASN A 318 -17.55 5.42 8.45
C ASN A 318 -16.76 6.65 7.99
N ASN A 319 -17.35 7.85 8.14
CA ASN A 319 -16.69 9.10 7.77
C ASN A 319 -15.51 9.47 8.69
N SER A 320 -15.42 8.91 9.90
CA SER A 320 -14.37 9.32 10.85
C SER A 320 -12.95 8.91 10.41
N THR A 321 -12.81 7.88 9.58
CA THR A 321 -11.54 7.47 8.98
C THR A 321 -11.17 8.22 7.70
N MET A 322 -11.98 9.22 7.32
CA MET A 322 -11.76 10.04 6.13
C MET A 322 -10.83 11.23 6.34
N ALA A 323 -10.33 11.46 7.56
CA ALA A 323 -9.43 12.57 7.83
C ALA A 323 -8.19 12.50 6.93
N GLY A 324 -8.00 13.52 6.08
CA GLY A 324 -6.90 13.58 5.10
C GLY A 324 -7.15 12.82 3.78
N ILE A 325 -8.25 12.06 3.67
CA ILE A 325 -8.60 11.30 2.47
C ILE A 325 -9.71 12.03 1.71
N SER A 326 -9.35 12.75 0.64
CA SER A 326 -10.33 13.55 -0.13
C SER A 326 -10.82 12.88 -1.41
N ARG A 327 -10.09 11.89 -1.91
CA ARG A 327 -10.37 11.23 -3.20
C ARG A 327 -10.42 9.72 -3.08
N ASP A 328 -11.14 9.06 -3.99
CA ASP A 328 -11.20 7.60 -4.15
C ASP A 328 -10.09 7.09 -5.11
N TYR A 329 -10.05 5.77 -5.37
CA TYR A 329 -9.11 5.16 -6.32
C TYR A 329 -9.26 5.67 -7.76
N GLU A 330 -10.35 6.30 -8.16
CA GLU A 330 -10.52 6.95 -9.48
C GLU A 330 -10.40 8.49 -9.40
N GLY A 331 -9.84 9.00 -8.30
CA GLY A 331 -9.61 10.42 -8.11
C GLY A 331 -10.87 11.25 -7.87
N ARG A 332 -12.05 10.62 -7.80
CA ARG A 332 -13.31 11.30 -7.51
C ARG A 332 -13.33 11.71 -6.05
N THR A 333 -14.07 12.76 -5.71
CA THR A 333 -14.32 13.12 -4.31
C THR A 333 -14.84 11.90 -3.57
N ARG A 334 -14.30 11.64 -2.38
CA ARG A 334 -14.57 10.40 -1.62
C ARG A 334 -15.80 10.46 -0.72
N LEU A 335 -16.33 11.64 -0.49
CA LEU A 335 -17.59 11.86 0.20
C LEU A 335 -18.49 12.63 -0.77
N GLN A 336 -19.26 11.91 -1.58
CA GLN A 336 -20.17 12.53 -2.55
C GLN A 336 -21.56 12.74 -1.98
N ASN A 337 -21.96 11.92 -1.02
CA ASN A 337 -23.21 12.05 -0.28
C ASN A 337 -22.93 12.40 1.19
N ALA A 338 -23.77 11.91 2.10
CA ALA A 338 -23.60 12.10 3.55
C ALA A 338 -22.63 11.09 4.19
N VAL A 339 -22.41 9.94 3.53
CA VAL A 339 -21.59 8.82 4.04
C VAL A 339 -20.74 8.29 2.90
N VAL A 340 -19.51 7.88 3.19
CA VAL A 340 -18.58 7.25 2.23
C VAL A 340 -19.02 5.83 1.84
N ASP A 341 -18.81 5.44 0.59
CA ASP A 341 -18.99 4.06 0.13
C ASP A 341 -17.90 3.13 0.71
N ILE A 342 -18.24 1.87 1.03
CA ILE A 342 -17.24 0.88 1.46
C ILE A 342 -16.41 0.45 0.24
N GLY A 343 -15.09 0.26 0.41
CA GLY A 343 -14.16 -0.22 -0.64
C GLY A 343 -13.29 0.88 -1.22
N ALA A 344 -12.59 0.64 -2.33
CA ALA A 344 -11.64 1.62 -2.89
C ALA A 344 -12.27 2.73 -3.77
N TYR A 345 -13.55 2.61 -4.12
CA TYR A 345 -14.23 3.45 -5.12
C TYR A 345 -15.44 4.13 -4.49
N GLU A 346 -15.71 5.37 -4.88
CA GLU A 346 -16.93 6.12 -4.55
C GLU A 346 -17.78 6.21 -5.81
N LEU A 347 -19.02 5.73 -5.81
CA LEU A 347 -19.85 5.83 -6.99
C LEU A 347 -20.33 7.28 -7.19
N SER A 348 -19.81 7.93 -8.23
CA SER A 348 -20.33 9.21 -8.74
C SER A 348 -21.85 9.22 -8.73
N PRO A 349 -22.52 10.21 -8.07
CA PRO A 349 -23.93 10.41 -8.30
C PRO A 349 -24.10 10.57 -9.81
N GLN A 350 -24.87 9.67 -10.41
CA GLN A 350 -25.37 9.89 -11.76
C GLN A 350 -26.00 11.28 -11.73
N PRO A 351 -25.57 12.23 -12.57
CA PRO A 351 -26.29 13.49 -12.69
C PRO A 351 -27.75 13.11 -12.93
N ALA A 352 -28.68 13.65 -12.14
CA ALA A 352 -30.11 13.41 -12.37
C ALA A 352 -30.48 13.71 -13.84
N ASP A 353 -29.71 14.59 -14.49
CA ASP A 353 -29.85 15.03 -15.87
C ASP A 353 -29.18 14.09 -16.90
N ALA A 354 -28.23 13.24 -16.50
CA ALA A 354 -27.57 12.29 -17.41
C ALA A 354 -28.49 11.12 -17.82
N LEU A 355 -29.51 10.84 -17.01
CA LEU A 355 -30.60 9.92 -17.38
C LEU A 355 -31.45 10.45 -18.54
N PHE A 356 -31.54 11.78 -18.70
CA PHE A 356 -32.30 12.43 -19.77
C PHE A 356 -31.44 12.90 -20.97
N ALA A 357 -30.11 12.91 -20.82
CA ALA A 357 -29.19 13.33 -21.88
C ALA A 357 -29.15 12.39 -23.10
N ASN A 358 -29.69 11.17 -22.98
CA ASN A 358 -29.71 10.19 -24.07
C ASN A 358 -30.94 10.31 -24.99
N GLY A 359 -31.83 11.30 -24.77
CA GLY A 359 -32.88 11.63 -25.73
C GLY A 359 -33.96 10.57 -25.96
N TYR A 360 -34.17 9.66 -25.01
CA TYR A 360 -35.32 8.76 -25.01
C TYR A 360 -36.41 9.33 -24.11
N GLU A 361 -37.27 10.16 -24.70
CA GLU A 361 -38.66 10.34 -24.26
C GLU A 361 -39.58 9.38 -25.02
#